data_AF-A0A849T8E4-F1
#
_entry.id   AF-A0A849T8E4-F1
#
_cell.length_a   1.000
_cell.length_b   1.000
_cell.length_c   1.000
_cell.angle_alpha   90.00
_cell.angle_beta   90.00
_cell.angle_gamma   90.00
#
_symmetry.space_group_name_H-M   'P 1'
#
loop_
_entity.id
_entity.type
_entity.pdbx_description
1 polymer ?
#
loop_
_entity_poly.entity_id
_entity_poly.type
_entity_poly.pdbx_seq_one_letter_code
_entity_poly.pdbx_strand_id
1 'polypeptide(L)' 'MKVDVETISRIERGAILTSILKLEQVASVLGLPLAELLRSASTLAHDQSLEMLNWMQGLSEADRQLVLGVVQQLCRHLGK' A
#
# COMPACT_ATOMS: atom_id res chain seq x y z
N MET A 1 -16.49 -6.39 19.21
CA MET A 1 -15.87 -5.25 19.92
C MET A 1 -15.80 -4.08 18.93
N LYS A 2 -16.42 -2.93 19.24
CA LYS A 2 -16.38 -1.74 18.37
C LYS A 2 -15.12 -0.95 18.68
N VAL A 3 -14.28 -0.70 17.68
CA VAL A 3 -13.24 0.33 17.76
C VAL A 3 -13.90 1.62 17.31
N ASP A 4 -13.85 2.67 18.13
CA ASP A 4 -14.45 3.94 17.78
C ASP A 4 -13.70 4.61 16.62
N VAL A 5 -14.45 5.33 15.77
CA VAL A 5 -13.91 5.98 14.56
C VAL A 5 -12.77 6.95 14.89
N GLU A 6 -12.87 7.67 16.01
CA GLU A 6 -11.80 8.56 16.47
C GLU A 6 -10.49 7.79 16.77
N THR A 7 -10.61 6.59 17.34
CA THR A 7 -9.46 5.73 17.62
C THR A 7 -8.79 5.29 16.33
N ILE A 8 -9.58 4.88 15.33
CA ILE A 8 -9.06 4.54 13.98
C ILE A 8 -8.36 5.74 13.36
N SER A 9 -9.00 6.91 13.39
CA SER A 9 -8.48 8.14 12.82
C SER A 9 -7.13 8.58 13.45
N ARG A 10 -6.95 8.35 14.75
CA ARG A 10 -5.68 8.59 15.44
C ARG A 10 -4.60 7.58 15.07
N ILE A 11 -4.97 6.32 14.82
CA ILE A 11 -4.05 5.27 14.33
C ILE A 11 -3.57 5.62 12.91
N GLU A 12 -4.47 6.02 12.01
CA GLU A 12 -4.14 6.39 10.62
C GLU A 12 -3.15 7.55 10.53
N ARG A 13 -3.21 8.49 11.48
CA ARG A 13 -2.27 9.62 11.57
C ARG A 13 -0.99 9.33 12.36
N GLY A 14 -0.82 8.11 12.87
CA GLY A 14 0.33 7.74 13.72
C GLY A 14 0.34 8.43 15.09
N ALA A 15 -0.79 8.96 15.57
CA ALA A 15 -0.90 9.70 16.82
C ALA A 15 -1.01 8.79 18.07
N ILE A 16 -1.11 7.46 17.87
CA ILE A 16 -1.09 6.44 18.92
C ILE A 16 -0.26 5.26 18.40
N LEU A 17 0.64 4.73 19.22
CA LEU A 17 1.32 3.46 18.96
C LEU A 17 0.38 2.30 19.31
N THR A 18 0.06 1.45 18.34
CA THR A 18 -0.86 0.30 18.51
C THR A 18 -0.10 -1.02 18.48
N SER A 19 -0.61 -2.05 19.16
CA SER A 19 -0.01 -3.39 19.09
C SER A 19 -0.38 -4.10 17.78
N ILE A 20 0.50 -5.00 17.33
CA ILE A 20 0.27 -5.85 16.15
C ILE A 20 -1.03 -6.65 16.27
N LEU A 21 -1.33 -7.19 17.46
CA LEU A 21 -2.59 -7.89 17.75
C LEU A 21 -3.83 -7.01 17.50
N LYS A 22 -3.74 -5.70 17.78
CA LYS A 22 -4.85 -4.77 17.54
C LYS A 22 -5.04 -4.52 16.05
N LEU A 23 -3.94 -4.42 15.29
CA LEU A 23 -3.96 -4.27 13.83
C LEU A 23 -4.52 -5.52 13.14
N GLU A 24 -4.18 -6.71 13.64
CA GLU A 24 -4.73 -7.99 13.14
C GLU A 24 -6.25 -8.04 13.31
N GLN A 25 -6.77 -7.58 14.45
CA GLN A 25 -8.22 -7.49 14.68
C GLN A 25 -8.90 -6.54 13.69
N VAL A 26 -8.27 -5.40 13.37
CA VAL A 26 -8.77 -4.47 12.37
C VAL A 26 -8.77 -5.11 10.98
N ALA A 27 -7.69 -5.80 10.62
CA ALA A 27 -7.55 -6.51 9.34
C ALA A 27 -8.66 -7.55 9.16
N SER A 28 -8.93 -8.33 10.21
CA SER A 28 -9.99 -9.33 10.25
C SER A 28 -11.38 -8.73 10.05
N VAL A 29 -11.69 -7.59 10.68
CA VAL A 29 -12.98 -6.90 10.50
C VAL A 29 -13.16 -6.37 9.08
N LEU A 30 -12.07 -5.94 8.44
CA LEU A 30 -12.08 -5.45 7.05
C LEU A 30 -12.01 -6.57 6.01
N GLY A 31 -11.77 -7.82 6.42
CA GLY A 31 -11.62 -8.96 5.52
C GLY A 31 -10.33 -8.94 4.70
N LEU A 32 -9.29 -8.24 5.16
CA LEU A 32 -8.01 -8.09 4.46
C LEU A 32 -6.87 -8.75 5.25
N PRO A 33 -5.82 -9.27 4.58
CA PRO A 33 -4.59 -9.68 5.25
C PRO A 33 -3.95 -8.50 6.01
N LEU A 34 -3.38 -8.73 7.20
CA LEU A 34 -2.69 -7.69 7.98
C LEU A 34 -1.59 -6.97 7.18
N ALA A 35 -0.88 -7.69 6.31
CA ALA A 35 0.13 -7.12 5.44
C ALA A 35 -0.43 -6.02 4.51
N GLU A 36 -1.71 -6.08 4.15
CA GLU A 36 -2.36 -5.09 3.29
C GLU A 36 -2.69 -3.79 4.03
N LEU A 37 -3.00 -3.86 5.32
CA LEU A 37 -3.10 -2.67 6.17
C LEU A 37 -1.76 -1.93 6.28
N LEU A 38 -0.65 -2.68 6.33
CA LEU A 38 0.68 -2.09 6.46
C LEU A 38 1.21 -1.58 5.11
N ARG A 39 0.95 -2.28 4.01
CA ARG A 39 1.35 -1.85 2.66
C ARG A 39 0.65 -0.59 2.20
N SER A 40 -0.66 -0.47 2.42
CA SER A 40 -1.45 0.67 1.93
C SER A 40 -1.02 2.03 2.52
N ALA A 41 -0.38 2.02 3.68
CA ALA A 41 0.20 3.19 4.32
C ALA A 41 1.72 3.35 4.08
N SER A 42 2.36 2.43 3.37
CA SER A 42 3.82 2.40 3.22
C SER A 42 4.32 3.43 2.20
N THR A 43 5.32 4.22 2.61
CA THR A 43 6.07 5.11 1.72
C THR A 43 7.34 4.45 1.17
N LEU A 44 7.56 3.16 1.44
CA LEU A 44 8.71 2.44 0.93
C LEU A 44 8.53 2.16 -0.57
N ALA A 45 9.55 2.48 -1.35
CA ALA A 45 9.53 2.26 -2.81
C ALA A 45 9.25 0.79 -3.18
N HIS A 46 9.66 -0.17 -2.33
CA HIS A 46 9.37 -1.58 -2.54
C HIS A 46 7.86 -1.88 -2.48
N ASP A 47 7.15 -1.38 -1.46
CA ASP A 47 5.71 -1.62 -1.32
C ASP A 47 4.92 -0.95 -2.45
N GLN A 48 5.33 0.24 -2.87
CA GLN A 48 4.74 0.93 -4.02
C GLN A 48 4.95 0.17 -5.34
N SER A 49 6.08 -0.53 -5.49
CA SER A 49 6.33 -1.40 -6.66
C SER A 49 5.41 -2.62 -6.71
N LEU A 50 4.99 -3.14 -5.55
CA LEU A 50 4.06 -4.26 -5.47
C LEU A 50 2.63 -3.84 -5.87
N GLU A 51 2.21 -2.61 -5.54
CA GLU A 51 0.93 -2.07 -6.02
C GLU A 51 0.94 -1.86 -7.55
N MET A 52 2.05 -1.39 -8.11
CA MET A 52 2.21 -1.28 -9.56
C MET A 52 2.07 -2.64 -10.26
N LEU A 53 2.57 -3.71 -9.64
CA LEU A 53 2.37 -5.08 -10.14
C LEU A 53 0.89 -5.45 -10.23
N ASN A 54 0.08 -5.09 -9.22
CA ASN A 54 -1.37 -5.33 -9.23
C ASN A 54 -2.07 -4.59 -10.39
N TRP A 55 -1.74 -3.31 -10.62
CA TRP A 55 -2.30 -2.56 -11.76
C TRP A 55 -1.96 -3.18 -13.12
N MET A 56 -0.79 -3.81 -13.21
CA MET A 56 -0.29 -4.41 -14.44
C MET A 56 -0.82 -5.83 -14.72
N GLN A 57 -1.49 -6.49 -13.77
CA GLN A 57 -1.96 -7.87 -13.93
C GLN A 57 -2.94 -8.03 -15.10
N GLY A 58 -3.82 -7.04 -15.32
CA GLY A 58 -4.82 -7.08 -16.40
C GLY A 58 -4.32 -6.62 -17.78
N LEU A 59 -3.08 -6.14 -17.88
CA LEU A 59 -2.56 -5.54 -19.10
C LEU A 59 -2.02 -6.59 -20.09
N SER A 60 -2.02 -6.26 -21.38
CA SER A 60 -1.29 -7.05 -22.38
C SER A 60 0.23 -6.91 -22.17
N GLU A 61 1.01 -7.81 -22.77
CA GLU A 61 2.48 -7.70 -22.69
C GLU A 61 3.00 -6.40 -23.31
N ALA A 62 2.43 -5.97 -24.45
CA ALA A 62 2.80 -4.72 -25.10
C ALA A 62 2.52 -3.50 -24.20
N ASP A 63 1.35 -3.47 -23.53
CA ASP A 63 0.99 -2.37 -22.63
C ASP A 63 1.88 -2.35 -21.38
N ARG A 64 2.24 -3.53 -20.84
CA ARG A 64 3.21 -3.62 -19.74
C ARG A 64 4.57 -3.05 -20.13
N GLN A 65 5.06 -3.35 -21.34
CA GLN A 65 6.34 -2.79 -21.82
C GLN A 65 6.28 -1.27 -21.97
N LEU A 66 5.17 -0.73 -22.46
CA LEU A 66 4.97 0.72 -22.55
C LEU A 66 5.05 1.38 -21.18
N VAL A 67 4.30 0.86 -20.20
CA VAL A 67 4.27 1.38 -18.82
C VAL A 67 5.66 1.36 -18.20
N LEU A 68 6.38 0.24 -18.32
CA LEU A 68 7.76 0.11 -17.81
C LEU A 68 8.72 1.11 -18.48
N GLY A 69 8.59 1.34 -19.79
CA GLY A 69 9.39 2.31 -20.52
C GLY A 69 9.20 3.74 -20.01
N VAL A 70 7.95 4.16 -19.80
CA VAL A 70 7.63 5.49 -19.25
C VAL A 70 8.19 5.64 -17.83
N VAL A 71 7.97 4.65 -16.96
CA VAL A 71 8.48 4.70 -15.58
C VAL A 71 10.01 4.77 -15.57
N GLN A 72 10.69 3.99 -16.41
CA GLN A 72 12.16 4.05 -16.54
C GLN A 72 12.63 5.43 -16.99
N GLN A 73 11.96 6.05 -17.96
CA GLN A 73 12.28 7.41 -18.43
C GLN A 73 12.11 8.44 -17.30
N LEU A 74 11.02 8.34 -16.54
CA LEU A 74 10.75 9.24 -15.41
C LEU A 74 11.80 9.08 -14.31
N CYS A 75 12.13 7.86 -13.88
CA CYS A 75 13.16 7.62 -12.87
C CYS A 75 14.52 8.18 -13.31
N ARG A 76 14.89 8.01 -14.59
CA ARG A 76 16.14 8.59 -15.14
C ARG A 76 16.15 10.11 -15.15
N HIS A 77 14.99 10.73 -15.38
CA HIS A 77 14.88 12.19 -15.41
C HIS A 77 14.87 12.82 -14.02
N LEU A 78 14.11 12.22 -13.10
CA LEU A 78 13.89 12.73 -11.73
C LEU A 78 14.97 12.31 -10.73
N GLY A 79 15.75 11.27 -11.03
CA GLY A 79 16.88 10.82 -10.21
C GLY A 79 18.18 11.61 -10.42
N LYS A 80 18.11 12.78 -11.06
CA LYS A 80 19.19 13.76 -11.17
C LYS A 80 19.07 14.77 -10.04
#